data_AF-A0A925FB15-F1
#
_entry.id   AF-A0A925FB15-F1
#
_cell.length_a   1.000
_cell.length_b   1.000
_cell.length_c   1.000
_cell.angle_alpha   90.00
_cell.angle_beta   90.00
_cell.angle_gamma   90.00
#
_symmetry.space_group_name_H-M   'P 1'
#
loop_
_entity.id
_entity.type
_entity.pdbx_description
1 polymer ?
#
loop_
_entity_poly.entity_id
_entity_poly.type
_entity_poly.pdbx_seq_one_letter_code
_entity_poly.pdbx_strand_id
1 'polypeptide(L)'
;MALHLSFRAELANQVFLRLKRFDENAWRVAEQLANSRRDFFDLAYRLAHDAVTLLVEEYGPDLRVVLDARLGDVDALFSTLPSEESLEKPSTRWRVARGTVLAVYLHDSRGFNTGAFQELYAPVAALVDIGELERTALASLGEETGDFQVVTPRYEPPVITPSQQKRA
;
A
#
# COMPACT_ATOMS: atom_id res chain seq x y z
N MET A 1 13.77 0.93 14.86
CA MET A 1 12.30 0.74 14.96
C MET A 1 11.54 2.00 14.55
N ALA A 2 11.80 3.16 15.17
CA ALA A 2 11.19 4.44 14.77
C ALA A 2 11.36 4.78 13.28
N LEU A 3 12.57 4.60 12.72
CA LEU A 3 12.86 4.87 11.30
C LEU A 3 12.00 4.04 10.33
N HIS A 4 11.68 2.78 10.68
CA HIS A 4 10.83 1.94 9.84
C HIS A 4 9.39 2.44 9.84
N LEU A 5 8.86 2.84 11.01
CA LEU A 5 7.51 3.38 11.11
C LEU A 5 7.38 4.72 10.38
N SER A 6 8.35 5.62 10.54
CA SER A 6 8.40 6.91 9.83
C SER A 6 8.46 6.71 8.31
N PHE A 7 9.28 5.77 7.83
CA PHE A 7 9.33 5.40 6.42
C PHE A 7 7.99 4.88 5.89
N ARG A 8 7.33 3.97 6.61
CA ARG A 8 6.03 3.44 6.20
C ARG A 8 4.95 4.52 6.20
N ALA A 9 4.95 5.40 7.19
CA ALA A 9 4.04 6.53 7.27
C ALA A 9 4.20 7.49 6.08
N GLU A 10 5.45 7.79 5.71
CA GLU A 10 5.73 8.65 4.56
C GLU A 10 5.40 7.96 3.23
N LEU A 11 5.72 6.68 3.08
CA LEU A 11 5.33 5.91 1.89
C LEU A 11 3.80 5.86 1.73
N ALA A 12 3.07 5.64 2.84
CA ALA A 12 1.62 5.66 2.84
C ALA A 12 1.05 7.04 2.52
N ASN A 13 1.71 8.11 2.96
CA ASN A 13 1.38 9.50 2.59
C ASN A 13 1.52 9.71 1.08
N GLN A 14 2.64 9.31 0.48
CA GLN A 14 2.88 9.44 -0.95
C GLN A 14 1.86 8.65 -1.77
N VAL A 15 1.53 7.42 -1.34
CA VAL A 15 0.47 6.61 -1.96
C VAL A 15 -0.88 7.30 -1.87
N PHE A 16 -1.26 7.81 -0.69
CA PHE A 16 -2.50 8.55 -0.51
C PHE A 16 -2.58 9.79 -1.42
N LEU A 17 -1.50 10.56 -1.51
CA LEU A 17 -1.42 11.72 -2.39
C LEU A 17 -1.58 11.35 -3.87
N ARG A 18 -1.11 10.16 -4.27
CA ARG A 18 -1.33 9.63 -5.62
C ARG A 18 -2.79 9.26 -5.85
N LEU A 19 -3.40 8.53 -4.91
CA LEU A 19 -4.81 8.14 -4.95
C LEU A 19 -5.74 9.37 -5.00
N LYS A 20 -5.44 10.41 -4.23
CA LYS A 20 -6.18 11.67 -4.23
C LYS A 20 -6.18 12.37 -5.60
N ARG A 21 -5.17 12.11 -6.44
CA ARG A 21 -5.04 12.67 -7.79
C ARG A 21 -5.67 11.79 -8.87
N PHE A 22 -6.24 10.63 -8.52
CA PHE A 22 -6.94 9.81 -9.49
C PHE A 22 -8.15 10.56 -10.03
N ASP A 23 -8.24 10.62 -11.35
CA ASP A 23 -9.44 11.05 -12.03
C ASP A 23 -10.50 9.93 -12.03
N GLU A 24 -11.68 10.24 -12.56
CA GLU A 24 -12.81 9.30 -12.62
C GLU A 24 -12.47 8.04 -13.45
N ASN A 25 -11.63 8.16 -14.48
CA ASN A 25 -11.24 7.03 -15.30
C ASN A 25 -10.28 6.09 -14.55
N ALA A 26 -9.29 6.66 -13.86
CA ALA A 26 -8.39 5.92 -12.98
C ALA A 26 -9.16 5.15 -11.89
N TRP A 27 -10.14 5.80 -11.26
CA TRP A 27 -11.00 5.14 -10.28
C TRP A 27 -11.82 4.01 -10.87
N ARG A 28 -12.40 4.22 -12.06
CA ARG A 28 -13.17 3.18 -12.76
C ARG A 28 -12.31 1.95 -13.09
N VAL A 29 -11.08 2.16 -13.57
CA VAL A 29 -10.14 1.07 -13.86
C VAL A 29 -9.79 0.31 -12.58
N ALA A 30 -9.45 1.01 -11.50
CA ALA A 30 -9.11 0.38 -10.23
C ALA A 30 -10.29 -0.43 -9.66
N GLU A 31 -11.51 0.13 -9.73
CA GLU A 31 -12.74 -0.53 -9.32
C GLU A 31 -13.03 -1.79 -10.16
N GLN A 32 -12.88 -1.73 -11.48
CA GLN A 32 -13.05 -2.88 -12.37
C GLN A 32 -12.04 -4.00 -12.03
N LEU A 33 -10.78 -3.64 -11.79
CA LEU A 33 -9.75 -4.61 -11.41
C LEU A 33 -10.07 -5.27 -10.07
N ALA A 34 -10.43 -4.49 -9.05
CA ALA A 34 -10.82 -5.03 -7.75
C ALA A 34 -12.05 -5.95 -7.86
N ASN A 35 -13.06 -5.55 -8.65
CA ASN A 35 -14.26 -6.36 -8.87
C ASN A 35 -13.99 -7.65 -9.65
N SER A 36 -13.05 -7.64 -10.59
CA SER A 36 -12.67 -8.85 -11.35
C SER A 36 -12.05 -9.95 -10.48
N ARG A 37 -11.53 -9.57 -9.30
CA ARG A 37 -10.90 -10.47 -8.31
C ARG A 37 -11.54 -10.33 -6.94
N ARG A 38 -12.84 -10.02 -6.90
CA ARG A 38 -13.54 -9.62 -5.67
C ARG A 38 -13.31 -10.54 -4.48
N ASP A 39 -13.41 -11.85 -4.67
CA ASP A 39 -13.28 -12.81 -3.55
C ASP A 39 -11.87 -12.78 -2.93
N PHE A 40 -10.85 -12.73 -3.77
CA PHE A 40 -9.45 -12.63 -3.34
C PHE A 40 -9.15 -11.27 -2.71
N PHE A 41 -9.66 -10.20 -3.30
CA PHE A 41 -9.55 -8.85 -2.76
C PHE A 41 -10.25 -8.74 -1.40
N ASP A 42 -11.46 -9.29 -1.25
CA ASP A 42 -12.23 -9.30 -0.01
C ASP A 42 -11.55 -10.13 1.10
N LEU A 43 -10.91 -11.23 0.73
CA LEU A 43 -10.08 -12.02 1.65
C LEU A 43 -8.83 -11.24 2.08
N ALA A 44 -8.08 -10.68 1.13
CA ALA A 44 -6.87 -9.92 1.41
C ALA A 44 -7.16 -8.68 2.29
N TYR A 45 -8.29 -8.01 2.04
CA TYR A 45 -8.73 -6.88 2.84
C TYR A 45 -9.03 -7.26 4.29
N ARG A 46 -9.68 -8.40 4.53
CA ARG A 46 -9.88 -8.93 5.89
C ARG A 46 -8.56 -9.27 6.57
N LEU A 47 -7.68 -9.99 5.87
CA LEU A 47 -6.35 -10.33 6.40
C LEU A 47 -5.53 -9.09 6.78
N ALA A 48 -5.65 -8.01 6.02
CA ALA A 48 -4.97 -6.76 6.34
C ALA A 48 -5.51 -6.11 7.63
N HIS A 49 -6.81 -6.12 7.87
CA HIS A 49 -7.39 -5.62 9.12
C HIS A 49 -6.94 -6.44 10.33
N ASP A 50 -6.90 -7.77 10.19
CA ASP A 50 -6.42 -8.65 11.26
C ASP A 50 -4.93 -8.39 11.54
N ALA A 51 -4.12 -8.27 10.48
CA ALA A 51 -2.68 -8.01 10.59
C ALA A 51 -2.38 -6.66 11.24
N VAL A 52 -3.15 -5.61 10.93
CA VAL A 52 -3.03 -4.29 11.58
C VAL A 52 -3.23 -4.39 13.09
N THR A 53 -4.20 -5.19 13.53
CA THR A 53 -4.49 -5.35 14.96
C THR A 53 -3.28 -5.92 15.68
N LEU A 54 -2.66 -6.97 15.12
CA LEU A 54 -1.44 -7.57 15.65
C LEU A 54 -0.24 -6.60 15.63
N LEU A 55 -0.12 -5.81 14.57
CA LEU A 55 0.94 -4.80 14.44
C LEU A 55 0.79 -3.71 15.50
N VAL A 56 -0.43 -3.25 15.76
CA VAL A 56 -0.67 -2.28 16.85
C VAL A 56 -0.29 -2.87 18.20
N GLU A 57 -0.58 -4.15 18.45
CA GLU A 57 -0.16 -4.83 19.68
C GLU A 57 1.36 -4.91 19.82
N GLU A 58 2.09 -5.13 18.72
CA GLU A 58 3.57 -5.23 18.71
C GLU A 58 4.26 -3.87 18.84
N TYR A 59 3.80 -2.85 18.11
CA TYR A 59 4.48 -1.55 17.99
C TYR A 59 3.88 -0.45 18.88
N GLY A 60 2.75 -0.72 19.55
CA GLY A 60 2.15 0.16 20.54
C GLY A 60 1.21 1.24 19.97
N PRO A 61 0.73 2.16 20.84
CA PRO A 61 -0.34 3.11 20.51
C PRO A 61 0.05 4.14 19.45
N ASP A 62 1.34 4.47 19.31
CA ASP A 62 1.81 5.47 18.34
C ASP A 62 1.54 5.03 16.90
N LEU A 63 1.72 3.73 16.60
CA LEU A 63 1.36 3.19 15.28
C LEU A 63 -0.14 3.32 15.03
N ARG A 64 -0.99 3.08 16.04
CA ARG A 64 -2.44 3.22 15.89
C ARG A 64 -2.83 4.66 15.57
N VAL A 65 -2.24 5.64 16.25
CA VAL A 65 -2.52 7.07 15.96
C VAL A 65 -2.17 7.43 14.52
N VAL A 66 -0.98 7.04 14.05
CA VAL A 66 -0.52 7.34 12.68
C VAL A 66 -1.38 6.63 11.64
N LEU A 67 -1.72 5.37 11.89
CA LEU A 67 -2.58 4.58 11.01
C LEU A 67 -4.00 5.17 10.94
N ASP A 68 -4.63 5.43 12.09
CA ASP A 68 -5.98 5.97 12.17
C ASP A 68 -6.07 7.35 11.51
N ALA A 69 -5.05 8.21 11.69
CA ALA A 69 -4.97 9.49 10.99
C ALA A 69 -4.97 9.30 9.47
N ARG A 70 -4.13 8.40 8.94
CA ARG A 70 -4.05 8.16 7.49
C ARG A 70 -5.31 7.51 6.92
N LEU A 71 -5.91 6.57 7.64
CA LEU A 71 -7.16 5.96 7.22
C LEU A 71 -8.33 6.97 7.29
N GLY A 72 -8.29 7.91 8.25
CA GLY A 72 -9.21 9.03 8.31
C GLY A 72 -9.11 9.97 7.10
N ASP A 73 -7.89 10.23 6.60
CA ASP A 73 -7.70 10.99 5.35
C ASP A 73 -8.35 10.28 4.13
N VAL A 74 -8.22 8.95 4.07
CA VAL A 74 -8.89 8.13 3.05
C VAL A 74 -10.40 8.25 3.21
N ASP A 75 -10.93 8.13 4.42
CA ASP A 75 -12.37 8.24 4.68
C ASP A 75 -12.91 9.61 4.24
N ALA A 76 -12.18 10.69 4.53
CA ALA A 76 -12.52 12.04 4.11
C ALA A 76 -12.53 12.21 2.58
N LEU A 77 -11.64 11.53 1.85
CA LEU A 77 -11.61 11.57 0.39
C LEU A 77 -12.93 11.07 -0.22
N PHE A 78 -13.52 10.02 0.36
CA PHE A 78 -14.76 9.42 -0.17
C PHE A 78 -16.04 9.98 0.50
N SER A 79 -15.91 10.69 1.61
CA SER A 79 -17.04 11.37 2.28
C SER A 79 -17.59 12.58 1.50
N THR A 80 -16.83 13.08 0.53
CA THR A 80 -17.22 14.23 -0.32
C THR A 80 -17.77 13.84 -1.69
N LEU A 81 -17.79 12.53 -2.02
CA LEU A 81 -18.38 12.05 -3.27
C LEU A 81 -19.92 12.06 -3.15
N PRO A 82 -20.65 12.49 -4.19
CA PRO A 82 -22.10 12.54 -4.15
C PRO A 82 -22.67 11.13 -3.90
N SER A 83 -23.49 11.02 -2.86
CA SER A 83 -24.06 9.77 -2.39
C SER A 83 -25.09 9.20 -3.37
N GLU A 84 -24.71 8.19 -4.15
CA GLU A 84 -25.66 7.20 -4.67
C GLU A 84 -25.43 5.79 -4.10
N GLU A 85 -24.29 5.54 -3.44
CA GLU A 85 -24.06 4.29 -2.72
C GLU A 85 -24.36 4.48 -1.22
N SER A 86 -25.44 3.86 -0.78
CA SER A 86 -25.91 3.79 0.61
C SER A 86 -24.76 3.54 1.59
N LEU A 87 -24.76 4.32 2.68
CA LEU A 87 -23.87 4.27 3.85
C LEU A 87 -23.80 2.90 4.57
N GLU A 88 -24.49 1.86 4.08
CA GLU A 88 -24.47 0.51 4.64
C GLU A 88 -23.35 -0.38 4.05
N LYS A 89 -22.74 -0.01 2.93
CA LYS A 89 -21.56 -0.71 2.37
C LYS A 89 -20.59 0.31 1.76
N PRO A 90 -19.33 0.36 2.22
CA PRO A 90 -18.37 1.27 1.63
C PRO A 90 -18.11 0.91 0.16
N SER A 91 -18.01 1.92 -0.70
CA SER A 91 -17.79 1.75 -2.15
C SER A 91 -16.51 0.95 -2.44
N THR A 92 -16.48 0.28 -3.59
CA THR A 92 -15.28 -0.47 -4.02
C THR A 92 -14.06 0.44 -4.07
N ARG A 93 -14.23 1.70 -4.51
CA ARG A 93 -13.15 2.69 -4.57
C ARG A 93 -12.59 3.02 -3.19
N TRP A 94 -13.46 3.19 -2.19
CA TRP A 94 -13.03 3.36 -0.80
C TRP A 94 -12.23 2.15 -0.32
N ARG A 95 -12.72 0.94 -0.61
CA ARG A 95 -12.05 -0.30 -0.19
C ARG A 95 -10.70 -0.47 -0.87
N VAL A 96 -10.58 -0.10 -2.14
CA VAL A 96 -9.31 -0.06 -2.88
C VAL A 96 -8.36 0.93 -2.22
N ALA A 97 -8.76 2.18 -2.05
CA ALA A 97 -7.89 3.20 -1.47
C ALA A 97 -7.40 2.82 -0.07
N ARG A 98 -8.33 2.38 0.78
CA ARG A 98 -8.02 1.96 2.15
C ARG A 98 -7.14 0.71 2.18
N GLY A 99 -7.47 -0.27 1.35
CA GLY A 99 -6.72 -1.52 1.22
C GLY A 99 -5.29 -1.30 0.74
N THR A 100 -5.08 -0.41 -0.24
CA THR A 100 -3.75 -0.03 -0.72
C THR A 100 -2.93 0.62 0.39
N VAL A 101 -3.50 1.57 1.14
CA VAL A 101 -2.80 2.21 2.27
C VAL A 101 -2.43 1.18 3.34
N LEU A 102 -3.35 0.28 3.68
CA LEU A 102 -3.07 -0.81 4.62
C LEU A 102 -1.93 -1.71 4.12
N ALA A 103 -1.95 -2.09 2.84
CA ALA A 103 -0.92 -2.91 2.23
C ALA A 103 0.48 -2.29 2.38
N VAL A 104 0.60 -0.96 2.28
CA VAL A 104 1.87 -0.24 2.48
C VAL A 104 2.37 -0.35 3.92
N TYR A 105 1.49 -0.13 4.90
CA TYR A 105 1.87 -0.28 6.33
C TYR A 105 2.25 -1.70 6.69
N LEU A 106 1.59 -2.68 6.06
CA LEU A 106 1.80 -4.10 6.31
C LEU A 106 2.96 -4.69 5.50
N HIS A 107 3.47 -3.97 4.49
CA HIS A 107 4.57 -4.44 3.65
C HIS A 107 5.81 -4.72 4.50
N ASP A 108 6.38 -5.91 4.34
CA ASP A 108 7.49 -6.47 5.13
C ASP A 108 7.23 -6.65 6.63
N SER A 109 5.99 -6.52 7.09
CA SER A 109 5.64 -6.89 8.46
C SER A 109 5.66 -8.41 8.62
N ARG A 110 6.18 -8.90 9.76
CA ARG A 110 6.29 -10.35 10.01
C ARG A 110 4.89 -10.97 10.02
N GLY A 111 4.65 -11.88 9.08
CA GLY A 111 3.40 -12.63 9.00
C GLY A 111 2.35 -12.05 8.04
N PHE A 112 2.59 -10.88 7.44
CA PHE A 112 1.71 -10.42 6.36
C PHE A 112 2.06 -11.11 5.04
N ASN A 113 1.05 -11.73 4.43
CA ASN A 113 1.22 -12.58 3.25
C ASN A 113 1.48 -11.72 2.01
N THR A 114 2.58 -11.99 1.30
CA THR A 114 2.93 -11.32 0.03
C THR A 114 1.81 -11.41 -1.01
N GLY A 115 1.04 -12.50 -1.03
CA GLY A 115 -0.16 -12.62 -1.86
C GLY A 115 -1.28 -11.66 -1.45
N ALA A 116 -1.51 -11.45 -0.15
CA ALA A 116 -2.50 -10.47 0.30
C ALA A 116 -2.08 -9.04 -0.04
N PHE A 117 -0.78 -8.72 0.08
CA PHE A 117 -0.23 -7.46 -0.42
C PHE A 117 -0.51 -7.27 -1.92
N GLN A 118 -0.18 -8.28 -2.74
CA GLN A 118 -0.37 -8.21 -4.18
C GLN A 118 -1.83 -8.00 -4.56
N GLU A 119 -2.78 -8.69 -3.91
CA GLU A 119 -4.21 -8.51 -4.21
C GLU A 119 -4.73 -7.12 -3.80
N LEU A 120 -4.24 -6.54 -2.71
CA LEU A 120 -4.63 -5.19 -2.27
C LEU A 120 -4.03 -4.07 -3.13
N TYR A 121 -2.84 -4.31 -3.68
CA TYR A 121 -2.11 -3.34 -4.48
C TYR A 121 -2.42 -3.42 -5.97
N ALA A 122 -2.77 -4.62 -6.48
CA ALA A 122 -3.03 -4.87 -7.90
C ALA A 122 -4.01 -3.87 -8.55
N PRO A 123 -5.10 -3.41 -7.90
CA PRO A 123 -6.02 -2.45 -8.51
C PRO A 123 -5.39 -1.11 -8.90
N VAL A 124 -4.28 -0.72 -8.25
CA VAL A 124 -3.65 0.59 -8.43
C VAL A 124 -2.23 0.52 -8.98
N ALA A 125 -1.66 -0.68 -9.11
CA ALA A 125 -0.25 -0.90 -9.47
C ALA A 125 0.17 -0.32 -10.83
N ALA A 126 -0.77 -0.12 -11.75
CA ALA A 126 -0.49 0.52 -13.05
C ALA A 126 -0.39 2.06 -12.97
N LEU A 127 -0.88 2.66 -11.87
CA LEU A 127 -1.02 4.11 -11.69
C LEU A 127 -0.21 4.62 -10.49
N VAL A 128 0.18 3.72 -9.61
CA VAL A 128 1.03 3.95 -8.46
C VAL A 128 2.21 3.00 -8.61
N ASP A 129 3.43 3.52 -8.70
CA ASP A 129 4.66 2.72 -8.68
C ASP A 129 5.25 2.80 -7.27
N ILE A 130 5.10 1.72 -6.49
CA ILE A 130 5.58 1.71 -5.11
C ILE A 130 7.11 1.87 -5.04
N GLY A 131 7.86 1.35 -6.01
CA GLY A 131 9.32 1.47 -6.02
C GLY A 131 9.78 2.90 -6.32
N GLU A 132 9.02 3.66 -7.12
CA GLU A 132 9.22 5.11 -7.26
C GLU A 132 8.95 5.83 -5.93
N LEU A 133 7.83 5.52 -5.28
CA LEU A 133 7.43 6.18 -4.05
C LEU A 133 8.36 5.85 -2.87
N GLU A 134 8.91 4.64 -2.81
CA GLU A 134 9.92 4.25 -1.83
C GLU A 134 11.18 5.10 -1.95
N ARG A 135 11.67 5.33 -3.18
CA ARG A 135 12.82 6.22 -3.42
C ARG A 135 12.53 7.65 -2.96
N THR A 136 11.33 8.15 -3.25
CA THR A 136 10.90 9.50 -2.84
C THR A 136 10.79 9.60 -1.31
N ALA A 137 10.17 8.62 -0.64
CA ALA A 137 10.04 8.60 0.81
C ALA A 137 11.39 8.51 1.52
N LEU A 138 12.34 7.72 1.00
CA LEU A 138 13.71 7.66 1.50
C LEU A 138 14.43 9.01 1.34
N ALA A 139 14.25 9.69 0.20
CA ALA A 139 14.84 11.00 -0.03
C ALA A 139 14.28 12.05 0.95
N SER A 140 12.96 12.09 1.15
CA SER A 140 12.32 13.02 2.09
C SER A 140 12.81 12.84 3.53
N LEU A 141 13.05 11.59 3.96
CA LEU A 141 13.59 11.32 5.29
C LEU A 141 15.10 11.62 5.40
N GLY A 142 15.84 11.46 4.31
CA GLY A 142 17.28 11.78 4.24
C GLY A 142 17.56 13.29 4.22
N GLU A 143 16.67 14.10 3.62
CA GLU A 143 16.77 15.56 3.64
C GLU A 143 16.49 16.15 5.02
N GLU A 144 15.63 15.54 5.83
CA GLU A 144 15.35 15.97 7.21
C GLU A 144 16.45 15.59 8.22
N THR A 145 17.36 14.66 7.89
CA THR A 145 18.31 14.11 8.85
C THR A 145 19.79 14.43 8.62
N GLY A 146 20.15 15.13 7.54
CA GLY A 146 21.52 15.66 7.33
C GLY A 146 22.61 14.59 7.52
N ASP A 147 22.92 13.86 6.45
CA ASP A 147 23.80 12.67 6.37
C ASP A 147 23.08 11.32 6.51
N PHE A 148 22.50 10.85 5.41
CA PHE A 148 22.33 9.41 5.19
C PHE A 148 22.89 9.03 3.83
N GLN A 149 23.94 8.20 3.83
CA GLN A 149 24.38 7.49 2.63
C GLN A 149 23.28 6.50 2.24
N VAL A 150 22.61 6.79 1.13
CA VAL A 150 21.67 5.89 0.48
C VAL A 150 22.43 4.66 0.00
N VAL A 151 22.39 3.57 0.78
CA VAL A 151 22.77 2.25 0.27
C VAL A 151 21.57 1.73 -0.52
N THR A 152 21.47 2.13 -1.80
CA THR A 152 20.59 1.43 -2.74
C THR A 152 21.07 -0.01 -2.85
N PRO A 153 20.26 -1.04 -2.52
CA PRO A 153 20.55 -2.37 -3.01
C PRO A 153 20.48 -2.33 -4.53
N ARG A 154 21.62 -2.47 -5.21
CA ARG A 154 21.62 -2.70 -6.66
C ARG A 154 20.90 -4.01 -6.89
N TYR A 155 19.71 -3.94 -7.50
CA TYR A 155 19.10 -5.11 -8.09
C TYR A 155 20.01 -5.57 -9.25
N GLU A 156 20.80 -6.61 -9.00
CA GLU A 156 21.44 -7.35 -10.07
C GLU A 156 20.40 -8.32 -10.63
N PRO A 157 19.98 -8.18 -11.91
CA PRO A 157 19.12 -9.17 -12.52
C PRO A 157 19.84 -10.53 -12.49
N PRO A 158 19.12 -11.63 -12.25
CA PRO A 158 19.72 -12.96 -12.21
C PRO A 158 20.42 -13.24 -13.54
N VAL A 159 21.73 -13.51 -13.46
CA VAL A 159 22.51 -13.98 -14.60
C VAL A 159 21.99 -15.35 -15.00
N ILE A 160 21.23 -15.42 -16.09
CA ILE A 160 20.83 -16.69 -16.69
C ILE A 160 22.08 -17.28 -17.35
N THR A 161 22.82 -18.10 -16.59
CA THR A 161 23.88 -18.94 -17.15
C THR A 161 23.27 -19.94 -18.14
N PRO A 162 23.79 -20.11 -19.37
CA PRO A 162 23.21 -20.97 -20.40
C PRO A 162 23.29 -22.50 -20.13
N SER A 163 23.41 -22.92 -18.87
CA SER A 163 23.73 -24.30 -18.50
C SER A 163 22.52 -25.20 -18.22
N GLN A 164 21.28 -24.75 -18.46
CA GLN A 164 20.08 -25.61 -18.31
C GLN A 164 19.30 -25.89 -19.60
N GLN A 165 19.81 -25.50 -20.78
CA GLN A 165 19.39 -26.13 -22.03
C GLN A 165 20.22 -27.40 -22.29
N LYS A 166 20.01 -28.42 -21.46
CA LYS A 166 20.23 -29.84 -21.79
C LYS A 166 19.84 -30.70 -20.59
N ARG A 167 18.59 -31.17 -20.59
CA ARG A 167 18.22 -32.59 -20.47
C ARG A 167 16.70 -32.73 -20.40
N ALA A 168 16.20 -33.49 -21.38
CA ALA A 168 14.94 -34.23 -21.48
C ALA A 168 13.63 -33.42 -21.45
#